data_AF-A0A2H0S4Q2-F1
#
_entry.id   AF-A0A2H0S4Q2-F1
#
_cell.length_a   1.000
_cell.length_b   1.000
_cell.length_c   1.000
_cell.angle_alpha   90.00
_cell.angle_beta   90.00
_cell.angle_gamma   90.00
#
_symmetry.space_group_name_H-M   'P 1'
#
loop_
_entity.id
_entity.type
_entity.pdbx_description
1 polymer ?
#
loop_
_entity_poly.entity_id
_entity_poly.type
_entity_poly.pdbx_seq_one_letter_code
_entity_poly.pdbx_strand_id
1 'polypeptide(L)'
;MSPEAFAQANGRRAVTFFTGQHADLSLDDLCYETVKGEIAKQIEKKDRTCKYDGLELACWGDHFQVELAIPNLVEVINLPEGEFSPDLFKMDQSYLDAQKAILEKWGLHCFAISTHLVGQGVCDDATPEHKSILPDFIWGNPDKEGEDHTENVKRRSARTLMATAIAAKAFGVNVVNGFSGSLIWKRTAYNFPPMGSTLVQEGDNDFIKRFGPVMQVFADNGVKFAKEVHPTELITDIASAKRVLRRIRKAVENGEWTAEAEAAFGFNYDPSHLGYQGVDYVNFIRIFGDAKGEFAVMGTDGAMHGRIYHVHMKDAYWMSGPHGEAGVFGTGVNGFGSGNNYWNFRSVGRGSVNFEEILRALNDIGYKGPLSVEWEDNGMQRWQGLAESCIYCHDIDFMPSDIAFDAQFDKEEQARAAAFASEATDGDGNGEGEDSATDSAVATPAASEEPETPSEGGVQRNAPAEAGDGGSTTDTEPLPAQDGPVASATTATDPSAECSTDQGKPE
;
A
#
# COMPACT_ATOMS: atom_id res chain seq x y z
N MET A 1 2.45 -14.05 -16.87
CA MET A 1 3.26 -12.91 -17.34
C MET A 1 3.76 -12.15 -16.12
N SER A 2 5.02 -11.73 -16.05
CA SER A 2 5.50 -10.90 -14.93
C SER A 2 5.01 -9.45 -15.06
N PRO A 3 4.94 -8.66 -13.97
CA PRO A 3 4.57 -7.24 -14.06
C PRO A 3 5.49 -6.44 -14.98
N GLU A 4 6.80 -6.70 -14.95
CA GLU A 4 7.77 -6.03 -15.83
C GLU A 4 7.53 -6.35 -17.31
N ALA A 5 7.29 -7.63 -17.64
CA ALA A 5 6.95 -8.03 -19.01
C ALA A 5 5.63 -7.42 -19.46
N PHE A 6 4.64 -7.30 -18.56
CA PHE A 6 3.39 -6.59 -18.85
C PHE A 6 3.66 -5.11 -19.15
N ALA A 7 4.44 -4.45 -18.29
CA ALA A 7 4.71 -3.03 -18.43
C ALA A 7 5.45 -2.69 -19.72
N GLN A 8 6.44 -3.51 -20.07
CA GLN A 8 7.19 -3.38 -21.32
C GLN A 8 6.30 -3.62 -22.54
N ALA A 9 5.45 -4.65 -22.53
CA ALA A 9 4.60 -4.99 -23.67
C ALA A 9 3.49 -3.96 -23.92
N ASN A 10 3.04 -3.25 -22.89
CA ASN A 10 1.90 -2.34 -22.98
C ASN A 10 2.29 -0.86 -22.91
N GLY A 11 3.55 -0.52 -22.60
CA GLY A 11 3.99 0.86 -22.43
C GLY A 11 3.33 1.58 -21.24
N ARG A 12 2.83 0.82 -20.25
CA ARG A 12 2.18 1.29 -19.01
C ARG A 12 2.16 0.18 -17.97
N ARG A 13 2.04 0.50 -16.68
CA ARG A 13 1.83 -0.51 -15.63
C ARG A 13 0.47 -1.18 -15.79
N ALA A 14 0.33 -2.39 -15.25
CA ALA A 14 -0.96 -3.03 -15.11
C ALA A 14 -1.83 -2.26 -14.10
N VAL A 15 -3.11 -2.09 -14.41
CA VAL A 15 -4.10 -1.55 -13.46
C VAL A 15 -4.92 -2.72 -12.94
N THR A 16 -4.82 -2.98 -11.64
CA THR A 16 -5.59 -4.03 -10.96
C THR A 16 -6.53 -3.41 -9.93
N PHE A 17 -7.37 -4.20 -9.28
CA PHE A 17 -7.99 -3.77 -8.03
C PHE A 17 -7.98 -4.86 -6.98
N PHE A 18 -7.91 -4.42 -5.73
CA PHE A 18 -7.98 -5.25 -4.54
C PHE A 18 -9.41 -5.70 -4.29
N THR A 19 -9.57 -6.99 -4.10
CA THR A 19 -10.89 -7.63 -4.01
C THR A 19 -11.50 -7.62 -2.61
N GLY A 20 -10.80 -7.09 -1.58
CA GLY A 20 -11.19 -7.20 -0.18
C GLY A 20 -12.55 -6.58 0.17
N GLN A 21 -12.85 -5.40 -0.38
CA GLN A 21 -14.14 -4.71 -0.22
C GLN A 21 -15.29 -5.34 -1.03
N HIS A 22 -15.01 -6.43 -1.75
CA HIS A 22 -15.96 -7.11 -2.65
C HIS A 22 -16.12 -8.59 -2.33
N ALA A 23 -15.65 -9.04 -1.16
CA ALA A 23 -15.76 -10.42 -0.70
C ALA A 23 -17.21 -10.84 -0.35
N ASP A 24 -18.20 -9.95 -0.54
CA ASP A 24 -19.62 -10.29 -0.57
C ASP A 24 -20.05 -11.00 -1.86
N LEU A 25 -19.21 -10.99 -2.91
CA LEU A 25 -19.42 -11.68 -4.18
C LEU A 25 -18.52 -12.91 -4.29
N SER A 26 -18.91 -13.83 -5.17
CA SER A 26 -17.99 -14.90 -5.60
C SER A 26 -16.89 -14.33 -6.49
N LEU A 27 -15.73 -14.98 -6.54
CA LEU A 27 -14.64 -14.59 -7.43
C LEU A 27 -15.08 -14.55 -8.91
N ASP A 28 -15.86 -15.55 -9.36
CA ASP A 28 -16.33 -15.61 -10.75
C ASP A 28 -17.32 -14.48 -11.06
N ASP A 29 -18.23 -14.15 -10.13
CA ASP A 29 -19.16 -13.03 -10.28
C ASP A 29 -18.41 -11.69 -10.28
N LEU A 30 -17.42 -11.51 -9.41
CA LEU A 30 -16.61 -10.29 -9.40
C LEU A 30 -15.81 -10.12 -10.70
N CYS A 31 -15.25 -11.22 -11.24
CA CYS A 31 -14.60 -11.19 -12.55
C CYS A 31 -15.60 -10.85 -13.67
N TYR A 32 -16.83 -11.38 -13.61
CA TYR A 32 -17.89 -11.01 -14.54
C TYR A 32 -18.24 -9.51 -14.44
N GLU A 33 -18.45 -8.98 -13.24
CA GLU A 33 -18.77 -7.57 -13.01
C GLU A 33 -17.66 -6.64 -13.53
N THR A 34 -16.41 -7.09 -13.40
CA THR A 34 -15.21 -6.40 -13.89
C THR A 34 -15.17 -6.32 -15.41
N VAL A 35 -15.43 -7.44 -16.11
CA VAL A 35 -15.14 -7.56 -17.55
C VAL A 35 -16.38 -7.30 -18.41
N LYS A 36 -17.59 -7.61 -17.92
CA LYS A 36 -18.85 -7.51 -18.69
C LYS A 36 -20.02 -6.90 -17.93
N GLY A 37 -19.98 -6.88 -16.61
CA GLY A 37 -21.07 -6.39 -15.77
C GLY A 37 -20.97 -4.89 -15.50
N GLU A 38 -21.29 -4.50 -14.27
CA GLU A 38 -21.50 -3.11 -13.89
C GLU A 38 -20.25 -2.25 -14.03
N ILE A 39 -19.04 -2.75 -13.73
CA ILE A 39 -17.81 -1.95 -13.88
C ILE A 39 -17.60 -1.62 -15.37
N ALA A 40 -17.64 -2.63 -16.24
CA ALA A 40 -17.49 -2.45 -17.68
C ALA A 40 -18.56 -1.49 -18.25
N LYS A 41 -19.83 -1.67 -17.87
CA LYS A 41 -20.92 -0.77 -18.30
C LYS A 41 -20.72 0.67 -17.84
N GLN A 42 -20.20 0.90 -16.64
CA GLN A 42 -19.95 2.25 -16.13
C GLN A 42 -18.77 2.91 -16.84
N ILE A 43 -17.75 2.15 -17.24
CA ILE A 43 -16.66 2.63 -18.09
C ILE A 43 -17.19 3.01 -19.48
N GLU A 44 -18.00 2.14 -20.11
CA GLU A 44 -18.62 2.40 -21.41
C GLU A 44 -19.53 3.64 -21.39
N LYS A 45 -20.34 3.82 -20.33
CA LYS A 45 -21.17 5.03 -20.13
C LYS A 45 -20.38 6.34 -20.07
N LYS A 46 -19.07 6.26 -19.83
CA LYS A 46 -18.15 7.40 -19.80
C LYS A 46 -17.36 7.55 -21.11
N ASP A 47 -17.76 6.84 -22.16
CA ASP A 47 -17.11 6.82 -23.48
C ASP A 47 -15.63 6.42 -23.41
N ARG A 48 -15.30 5.49 -22.51
CA ARG A 48 -13.95 4.94 -22.33
C ARG A 48 -13.91 3.46 -22.70
N THR A 49 -12.72 2.98 -23.07
CA THR A 49 -12.46 1.59 -23.48
C THR A 49 -11.42 0.87 -22.62
N CYS A 50 -10.94 1.52 -21.54
CA CYS A 50 -9.99 0.91 -20.62
C CYS A 50 -10.66 -0.21 -19.80
N LYS A 51 -9.84 -1.08 -19.20
CA LYS A 51 -10.28 -2.17 -18.34
C LYS A 51 -9.24 -2.44 -17.27
N TYR A 52 -9.66 -3.11 -16.20
CA TYR A 52 -8.71 -3.74 -15.30
C TYR A 52 -7.98 -4.87 -16.01
N ASP A 53 -6.66 -4.93 -15.80
CA ASP A 53 -5.80 -5.98 -16.35
C ASP A 53 -5.75 -7.21 -15.44
N GLY A 54 -6.18 -7.08 -14.20
CA GLY A 54 -6.14 -8.15 -13.21
C GLY A 54 -6.75 -7.78 -11.87
N LEU A 55 -6.67 -8.73 -10.95
CA LEU A 55 -7.16 -8.64 -9.58
C LEU A 55 -6.04 -8.92 -8.59
N GLU A 56 -6.08 -8.23 -7.46
CA GLU A 56 -5.35 -8.58 -6.25
C GLU A 56 -6.30 -9.34 -5.32
N LEU A 57 -6.06 -10.65 -5.17
CA LEU A 57 -7.00 -11.53 -4.48
C LEU A 57 -6.85 -11.43 -2.97
N ALA A 58 -7.96 -11.11 -2.30
CA ALA A 58 -8.04 -11.15 -0.87
C ALA A 58 -8.08 -12.60 -0.37
N CYS A 59 -7.41 -12.89 0.75
CA CYS A 59 -7.41 -14.21 1.37
C CYS A 59 -8.65 -14.44 2.27
N TRP A 60 -9.81 -13.97 1.84
CA TRP A 60 -11.12 -14.15 2.48
C TRP A 60 -12.24 -14.10 1.43
N GLY A 61 -13.48 -14.37 1.84
CA GLY A 61 -14.53 -14.75 0.90
C GLY A 61 -14.17 -16.07 0.22
N ASP A 62 -14.56 -16.23 -1.05
CA ASP A 62 -14.12 -17.35 -1.89
C ASP A 62 -12.99 -16.97 -2.87
N HIS A 63 -12.38 -15.78 -2.68
CA HIS A 63 -11.40 -15.22 -3.61
C HIS A 63 -10.06 -15.99 -3.56
N PHE A 64 -9.50 -16.20 -2.37
CA PHE A 64 -8.31 -17.04 -2.18
C PHE A 64 -8.28 -17.68 -0.78
N GLN A 65 -8.78 -18.90 -0.66
CA GLN A 65 -8.92 -19.62 0.61
C GLN A 65 -7.67 -20.46 0.88
N VAL A 66 -6.83 -19.97 1.80
CA VAL A 66 -5.56 -20.63 2.16
C VAL A 66 -5.80 -22.03 2.75
N GLU A 67 -6.90 -22.22 3.47
CA GLU A 67 -7.32 -23.50 4.03
C GLU A 67 -7.75 -24.53 2.99
N LEU A 68 -8.20 -24.08 1.80
CA LEU A 68 -8.47 -24.98 0.68
C LEU A 68 -7.21 -25.24 -0.14
N ALA A 69 -6.32 -24.25 -0.25
CA ALA A 69 -4.99 -24.45 -0.83
C ALA A 69 -4.14 -25.43 -0.01
N ILE A 70 -4.35 -25.49 1.31
CA ILE A 70 -3.61 -26.37 2.24
C ILE A 70 -4.62 -27.14 3.10
N PRO A 71 -5.14 -28.30 2.65
CA PRO A 71 -6.23 -29.00 3.34
C PRO A 71 -5.93 -29.46 4.76
N ASN A 72 -4.65 -29.58 5.14
CA ASN A 72 -4.22 -29.90 6.50
C ASN A 72 -3.81 -28.67 7.32
N LEU A 73 -4.13 -27.45 6.87
CA LEU A 73 -3.76 -26.19 7.52
C LEU A 73 -4.15 -26.21 9.00
N VAL A 74 -5.43 -26.50 9.30
CA VAL A 74 -5.97 -26.45 10.65
C VAL A 74 -5.25 -27.44 11.59
N GLU A 75 -4.88 -28.61 11.11
CA GLU A 75 -4.09 -29.57 11.90
C GLU A 75 -2.71 -29.00 12.23
N VAL A 76 -1.99 -28.54 11.21
CA VAL A 76 -0.59 -28.11 11.33
C VAL A 76 -0.44 -26.84 12.17
N ILE A 77 -1.31 -25.83 12.00
CA ILE A 77 -1.20 -24.58 12.78
C ILE A 77 -1.45 -24.78 14.27
N ASN A 78 -2.09 -25.89 14.66
CA ASN A 78 -2.40 -26.23 16.05
C ASN A 78 -1.39 -27.19 16.71
N LEU A 79 -0.35 -27.61 15.99
CA LEU A 79 0.72 -28.43 16.56
C LEU A 79 1.45 -27.71 17.70
N PRO A 80 1.94 -28.41 18.72
CA PRO A 80 2.84 -27.84 19.71
C PRO A 80 4.07 -27.19 19.07
N GLU A 81 4.67 -26.19 19.73
CA GLU A 81 5.80 -25.43 19.17
C GLU A 81 6.98 -26.32 18.74
N GLY A 82 7.28 -27.38 19.49
CA GLY A 82 8.35 -28.33 19.16
C GLY A 82 8.00 -29.36 18.07
N GLU A 83 6.75 -29.40 17.61
CA GLU A 83 6.26 -30.33 16.58
C GLU A 83 5.89 -29.61 15.28
N PHE A 84 5.69 -28.29 15.34
CA PHE A 84 5.37 -27.48 14.17
C PHE A 84 6.59 -27.35 13.25
N SER A 85 6.35 -27.57 11.95
CA SER A 85 7.25 -27.16 10.87
C SER A 85 6.38 -26.70 9.68
N PRO A 86 6.77 -25.62 8.97
CA PRO A 86 6.10 -25.20 7.74
C PRO A 86 6.15 -26.28 6.63
N ASP A 87 7.13 -27.19 6.67
CA ASP A 87 7.23 -28.31 5.71
C ASP A 87 6.09 -29.34 5.86
N LEU A 88 5.33 -29.28 6.96
CA LEU A 88 4.19 -30.18 7.18
C LEU A 88 2.93 -29.76 6.40
N PHE A 89 2.88 -28.54 5.87
CA PHE A 89 1.76 -28.10 5.04
C PHE A 89 1.71 -28.90 3.73
N LYS A 90 0.53 -29.43 3.41
CA LYS A 90 0.28 -30.21 2.20
C LYS A 90 -0.57 -29.38 1.24
N MET A 91 0.02 -29.06 0.09
CA MET A 91 -0.67 -28.30 -0.95
C MET A 91 -1.72 -29.13 -1.68
N ASP A 92 -2.87 -28.51 -1.96
CA ASP A 92 -3.83 -28.96 -2.96
C ASP A 92 -3.69 -28.10 -4.23
N GLN A 93 -3.00 -28.65 -5.23
CA GLN A 93 -2.82 -27.97 -6.51
C GLN A 93 -4.14 -27.82 -7.28
N SER A 94 -5.11 -28.70 -7.07
CA SER A 94 -6.38 -28.67 -7.82
C SER A 94 -7.23 -27.44 -7.47
N TYR A 95 -7.22 -27.01 -6.21
CA TYR A 95 -7.84 -25.76 -5.78
C TYR A 95 -7.19 -24.55 -6.48
N LEU A 96 -5.86 -24.49 -6.47
CA LEU A 96 -5.12 -23.39 -7.09
C LEU A 96 -5.36 -23.32 -8.60
N ASP A 97 -5.40 -24.46 -9.28
CA ASP A 97 -5.67 -24.54 -10.71
C ASP A 97 -7.10 -24.09 -11.04
N ALA A 98 -8.07 -24.39 -10.17
CA ALA A 98 -9.44 -23.91 -10.31
C ALA A 98 -9.53 -22.37 -10.19
N GLN A 99 -8.84 -21.77 -9.21
CA GLN A 99 -8.80 -20.30 -9.07
C GLN A 99 -8.13 -19.63 -10.28
N LYS A 100 -7.04 -20.22 -10.82
CA LYS A 100 -6.41 -19.75 -12.06
C LYS A 100 -7.37 -19.82 -13.24
N ALA A 101 -8.10 -20.93 -13.37
CA ALA A 101 -9.05 -21.13 -14.46
C ALA A 101 -10.18 -20.09 -14.44
N ILE A 102 -10.62 -19.63 -13.26
CA ILE A 102 -11.58 -18.51 -13.14
C ILE A 102 -10.98 -17.23 -13.72
N LEU A 103 -9.77 -16.83 -13.29
CA LEU A 103 -9.11 -15.63 -13.81
C LEU A 103 -8.85 -15.71 -15.33
N GLU A 104 -8.37 -16.85 -15.81
CA GLU A 104 -8.08 -17.10 -17.22
C GLU A 104 -9.34 -17.03 -18.09
N LYS A 105 -10.46 -17.59 -17.62
CA LYS A 105 -11.78 -17.50 -18.28
C LYS A 105 -12.18 -16.05 -18.58
N TRP A 106 -11.81 -15.11 -17.70
CA TRP A 106 -12.12 -13.69 -17.84
C TRP A 106 -10.98 -12.85 -18.42
N GLY A 107 -9.81 -13.45 -18.71
CA GLY A 107 -8.64 -12.76 -19.22
C GLY A 107 -8.04 -11.77 -18.22
N LEU A 108 -8.13 -12.08 -16.92
CA LEU A 108 -7.58 -11.27 -15.83
C LEU A 108 -6.29 -11.90 -15.29
N HIS A 109 -5.33 -11.06 -14.92
CA HIS A 109 -4.11 -11.49 -14.24
C HIS A 109 -4.26 -11.43 -12.72
N CYS A 110 -3.38 -12.14 -12.00
CA CYS A 110 -3.16 -11.92 -10.57
C CYS A 110 -1.67 -11.76 -10.34
N PHE A 111 -1.25 -10.61 -9.81
CA PHE A 111 0.15 -10.28 -9.56
C PHE A 111 0.51 -10.33 -8.06
N ALA A 112 -0.49 -10.25 -7.19
CA ALA A 112 -0.36 -10.30 -5.74
C ALA A 112 -1.64 -10.86 -5.10
N ILE A 113 -1.50 -11.44 -3.92
CA ILE A 113 -2.61 -11.79 -3.02
C ILE A 113 -2.46 -11.06 -1.69
N SER A 114 -3.52 -10.99 -0.88
CA SER A 114 -3.58 -10.06 0.25
C SER A 114 -4.22 -10.68 1.48
N THR A 115 -3.51 -10.63 2.60
CA THR A 115 -3.88 -11.34 3.85
C THR A 115 -3.90 -10.41 5.07
N HIS A 116 -4.37 -9.18 4.87
CA HIS A 116 -4.49 -8.14 5.91
C HIS A 116 -5.15 -8.67 7.20
N LEU A 117 -6.28 -9.37 7.09
CA LEU A 117 -7.05 -9.82 8.25
C LEU A 117 -6.28 -10.82 9.14
N VAL A 118 -5.62 -11.82 8.54
CA VAL A 118 -4.77 -12.78 9.28
C VAL A 118 -3.51 -12.10 9.79
N GLY A 119 -2.89 -11.24 8.97
CA GLY A 119 -1.71 -10.47 9.34
C GLY A 119 -1.92 -9.60 10.58
N GLN A 120 -3.09 -8.98 10.72
CA GLN A 120 -3.47 -8.19 11.89
C GLN A 120 -3.31 -8.99 13.18
N GLY A 121 -3.74 -10.24 13.16
CA GLY A 121 -3.74 -11.12 14.32
C GLY A 121 -2.36 -11.63 14.74
N VAL A 122 -1.25 -11.24 14.10
CA VAL A 122 0.09 -11.75 14.43
C VAL A 122 0.69 -11.06 15.65
N CYS A 123 0.62 -9.72 15.72
CA CYS A 123 1.16 -8.95 16.85
C CYS A 123 0.10 -8.29 17.73
N ASP A 124 -1.16 -8.20 17.30
CA ASP A 124 -2.24 -7.60 18.09
C ASP A 124 -2.75 -8.51 19.21
N ASP A 125 -3.19 -7.87 20.30
CA ASP A 125 -3.97 -8.56 21.33
C ASP A 125 -5.33 -9.00 20.78
N ALA A 126 -5.75 -10.22 21.10
CA ALA A 126 -7.01 -10.76 20.60
C ALA A 126 -8.19 -10.04 21.28
N THR A 127 -8.97 -9.31 20.48
CA THR A 127 -10.16 -8.56 20.93
C THR A 127 -11.41 -9.00 20.17
N PRO A 128 -12.63 -8.63 20.64
CA PRO A 128 -13.86 -8.96 19.92
C PRO A 128 -13.88 -8.49 18.45
N GLU A 129 -13.20 -7.40 18.12
CA GLU A 129 -13.07 -6.92 16.74
C GLU A 129 -12.29 -7.93 15.87
N HIS A 130 -11.22 -8.52 16.42
CA HIS A 130 -10.44 -9.57 15.73
C HIS A 130 -11.30 -10.80 15.44
N LYS A 131 -12.21 -11.18 16.34
CA LYS A 131 -13.15 -12.29 16.11
C LYS A 131 -13.99 -12.11 14.84
N SER A 132 -14.32 -10.87 14.50
CA SER A 132 -15.18 -10.58 13.34
C SER A 132 -14.46 -10.71 12.00
N ILE A 133 -13.12 -10.67 12.00
CA ILE A 133 -12.31 -10.68 10.78
C ILE A 133 -11.45 -11.94 10.63
N LEU A 134 -11.13 -12.63 11.73
CA LEU A 134 -10.31 -13.84 11.70
C LEU A 134 -11.18 -15.08 11.45
N PRO A 135 -10.72 -16.03 10.62
CA PRO A 135 -11.38 -17.33 10.46
C PRO A 135 -11.53 -18.08 11.78
N ASP A 136 -12.61 -18.88 11.91
CA ASP A 136 -12.90 -19.68 13.11
C ASP A 136 -11.76 -20.64 13.50
N PHE A 137 -10.97 -21.13 12.56
CA PHE A 137 -9.84 -22.00 12.88
C PHE A 137 -8.66 -21.25 13.54
N ILE A 138 -8.54 -19.94 13.31
CA ILE A 138 -7.60 -19.04 14.00
C ILE A 138 -8.20 -18.50 15.30
N TRP A 139 -9.49 -18.18 15.33
CA TRP A 139 -10.13 -17.64 16.54
C TRP A 139 -10.60 -18.74 17.50
N GLY A 140 -11.50 -19.60 17.03
CA GLY A 140 -12.37 -20.47 17.82
C GLY A 140 -11.87 -21.87 18.16
N ASN A 141 -10.68 -22.30 17.72
CA ASN A 141 -10.12 -23.57 18.22
C ASN A 141 -9.97 -23.47 19.76
N PRO A 142 -10.55 -24.40 20.56
CA PRO A 142 -10.51 -24.34 22.01
C PRO A 142 -9.07 -24.27 22.52
N ASP A 143 -8.80 -23.22 23.30
CA ASP A 143 -7.56 -23.13 24.07
C ASP A 143 -7.49 -24.32 25.02
N LYS A 144 -6.31 -24.96 25.13
CA LYS A 144 -6.11 -25.95 26.18
C LYS A 144 -6.20 -25.24 27.53
N GLU A 145 -6.69 -25.94 28.53
CA GLU A 145 -6.79 -25.40 29.89
C GLU A 145 -5.44 -24.82 30.34
N GLY A 146 -5.42 -23.52 30.66
CA GLY A 146 -4.22 -22.79 31.07
C GLY A 146 -3.43 -22.08 29.96
N GLU A 147 -3.84 -22.17 28.69
CA GLU A 147 -3.23 -21.40 27.60
C GLU A 147 -3.84 -19.99 27.46
N ASP A 148 -3.01 -19.01 27.09
CA ASP A 148 -3.44 -17.65 26.80
C ASP A 148 -4.07 -17.56 25.40
N HIS A 149 -5.34 -17.16 25.33
CA HIS A 149 -6.09 -17.04 24.09
C HIS A 149 -5.43 -16.10 23.07
N THR A 150 -4.90 -14.96 23.54
CA THR A 150 -4.21 -13.99 22.67
C THR A 150 -2.96 -14.62 22.06
N GLU A 151 -2.13 -15.29 22.86
CA GLU A 151 -0.94 -15.96 22.33
C GLU A 151 -1.28 -17.10 21.36
N ASN A 152 -2.37 -17.82 21.60
CA ASN A 152 -2.87 -18.85 20.70
C ASN A 152 -3.36 -18.28 19.37
N VAL A 153 -4.08 -17.16 19.38
CA VAL A 153 -4.47 -16.43 18.15
C VAL A 153 -3.22 -15.95 17.41
N LYS A 154 -2.29 -15.26 18.10
CA LYS A 154 -1.04 -14.78 17.50
C LYS A 154 -0.22 -15.87 16.82
N ARG A 155 -0.07 -17.02 17.50
CA ARG A 155 0.63 -18.19 16.95
C ARG A 155 -0.07 -18.74 15.69
N ARG A 156 -1.39 -18.93 15.74
CA ARG A 156 -2.16 -19.47 14.60
C ARG A 156 -2.16 -18.51 13.42
N SER A 157 -2.26 -17.20 13.66
CA SER A 157 -2.13 -16.15 12.65
C SER A 157 -0.77 -16.19 11.98
N ALA A 158 0.33 -16.25 12.75
CA ALA A 158 1.69 -16.31 12.20
C ALA A 158 1.90 -17.56 11.33
N ARG A 159 1.42 -18.72 11.79
CA ARG A 159 1.54 -19.98 11.02
C ARG A 159 0.65 -20.02 9.79
N THR A 160 -0.52 -19.38 9.85
CA THR A 160 -1.38 -19.21 8.66
C THR A 160 -0.74 -18.26 7.66
N LEU A 161 -0.08 -17.19 8.12
CA LEU A 161 0.68 -16.29 7.26
C LEU A 161 1.87 -16.99 6.56
N MET A 162 2.55 -17.91 7.25
CA MET A 162 3.54 -18.81 6.62
C MET A 162 2.91 -19.68 5.53
N ALA A 163 1.75 -20.27 5.81
CA ALA A 163 1.00 -21.09 4.87
C ALA A 163 0.58 -20.27 3.61
N THR A 164 0.21 -18.99 3.79
CA THR A 164 -0.10 -18.07 2.70
C THR A 164 1.08 -17.88 1.74
N ALA A 165 2.32 -17.78 2.24
CA ALA A 165 3.50 -17.66 1.38
C ALA A 165 3.74 -18.92 0.53
N ILE A 166 3.51 -20.10 1.11
CA ILE A 166 3.64 -21.39 0.42
C ILE A 166 2.56 -21.51 -0.67
N ALA A 167 1.31 -21.16 -0.33
CA ALA A 167 0.20 -21.13 -1.28
C ALA A 167 0.43 -20.10 -2.41
N ALA A 168 0.96 -18.92 -2.10
CA ALA A 168 1.32 -17.88 -3.07
C ALA A 168 2.32 -18.39 -4.11
N LYS A 169 3.42 -19.02 -3.66
CA LYS A 169 4.41 -19.63 -4.56
C LYS A 169 3.80 -20.67 -5.48
N ALA A 170 2.99 -21.59 -4.94
CA ALA A 170 2.33 -22.64 -5.72
C ALA A 170 1.29 -22.05 -6.71
N PHE A 171 0.62 -20.96 -6.32
CA PHE A 171 -0.26 -20.21 -7.20
C PHE A 171 0.51 -19.44 -8.28
N GLY A 172 1.80 -19.18 -8.08
CA GLY A 172 2.66 -18.49 -9.06
C GLY A 172 2.68 -16.97 -8.91
N VAL A 173 2.31 -16.46 -7.72
CA VAL A 173 2.48 -15.06 -7.34
C VAL A 173 3.63 -14.94 -6.35
N ASN A 174 4.40 -13.86 -6.44
CA ASN A 174 5.61 -13.64 -5.63
C ASN A 174 5.48 -12.46 -4.66
N VAL A 175 4.28 -11.91 -4.49
CA VAL A 175 3.99 -10.84 -3.53
C VAL A 175 2.74 -11.19 -2.74
N VAL A 176 2.83 -11.09 -1.41
CA VAL A 176 1.67 -11.14 -0.51
C VAL A 176 1.61 -9.83 0.27
N ASN A 177 0.52 -9.09 0.11
CA ASN A 177 0.25 -7.89 0.88
C ASN A 177 -0.35 -8.25 2.24
N GLY A 178 -0.09 -7.45 3.27
CA GLY A 178 -0.77 -7.66 4.55
C GLY A 178 -0.34 -6.73 5.65
N PHE A 179 -0.97 -6.96 6.79
CA PHE A 179 -0.71 -6.29 8.06
C PHE A 179 0.19 -7.12 8.96
N SER A 180 0.64 -6.51 10.04
CA SER A 180 1.38 -7.16 11.12
C SER A 180 0.64 -7.13 12.45
N GLY A 181 -0.27 -6.18 12.64
CA GLY A 181 -0.67 -5.74 13.96
C GLY A 181 0.47 -5.04 14.70
N SER A 182 0.24 -4.79 15.98
CA SER A 182 1.12 -4.07 16.89
C SER A 182 0.77 -4.32 18.36
N LEU A 183 1.72 -4.87 19.11
CA LEU A 183 1.60 -4.99 20.57
C LEU A 183 1.47 -3.62 21.28
N ILE A 184 1.84 -2.53 20.61
CA ILE A 184 2.00 -1.22 21.25
C ILE A 184 1.14 -0.11 20.65
N TRP A 185 0.42 -0.34 19.55
CA TRP A 185 -0.34 0.73 18.86
C TRP A 185 -1.29 1.46 19.81
N LYS A 186 -2.15 0.73 20.51
CA LYS A 186 -3.14 1.30 21.47
C LYS A 186 -2.49 2.14 22.57
N ARG A 187 -1.20 1.89 22.85
CA ARG A 187 -0.40 2.58 23.87
C ARG A 187 0.54 3.66 23.30
N THR A 188 0.65 3.77 21.97
CA THR A 188 1.55 4.72 21.28
C THR A 188 0.81 5.72 20.40
N ALA A 189 -0.47 5.49 20.08
CA ALA A 189 -1.30 6.44 19.36
C ALA A 189 -1.42 7.79 20.08
N TYR A 190 -1.37 7.78 21.42
CA TYR A 190 -1.23 8.97 22.25
C TYR A 190 -0.39 8.63 23.50
N ASN A 191 0.62 9.45 23.81
CA ASN A 191 1.56 9.17 24.89
C ASN A 191 1.01 9.61 26.26
N PHE A 192 -0.14 9.05 26.66
CA PHE A 192 -0.71 9.25 28.00
C PHE A 192 -1.47 8.00 28.50
N PRO A 193 -1.20 7.49 29.72
CA PRO A 193 -0.16 7.96 30.65
C PRO A 193 1.24 7.87 30.02
N PRO A 194 2.21 8.72 30.42
CA PRO A 194 3.54 8.75 29.81
C PRO A 194 4.15 7.35 29.77
N MET A 195 4.45 6.88 28.57
CA MET A 195 5.03 5.56 28.37
C MET A 195 6.52 5.61 28.70
N GLY A 196 7.00 4.60 29.43
CA GLY A 196 8.44 4.41 29.65
C GLY A 196 9.15 4.11 28.33
N SER A 197 10.46 4.39 28.27
CA SER A 197 11.30 4.15 27.09
C SER A 197 11.39 2.67 26.66
N THR A 198 10.88 1.73 27.47
CA THR A 198 10.89 0.29 27.20
C THR A 198 9.77 -0.16 26.27
N LEU A 199 8.63 0.53 26.24
CA LEU A 199 7.46 0.08 25.47
C LEU A 199 7.78 -0.11 23.98
N VAL A 200 8.44 0.87 23.37
CA VAL A 200 8.80 0.79 21.94
C VAL A 200 9.71 -0.40 21.68
N GLN A 201 10.63 -0.69 22.61
CA GLN A 201 11.53 -1.84 22.52
C GLN A 201 10.77 -3.16 22.69
N GLU A 202 9.76 -3.21 23.56
CA GLU A 202 8.89 -4.38 23.73
C GLU A 202 8.13 -4.70 22.44
N GLY A 203 7.53 -3.70 21.79
CA GLY A 203 6.84 -3.88 20.51
C GLY A 203 7.77 -4.29 19.38
N ASP A 204 8.94 -3.65 19.30
CA ASP A 204 9.99 -4.02 18.33
C ASP A 204 10.47 -5.48 18.57
N ASN A 205 10.68 -5.90 19.81
CA ASN A 205 11.10 -7.27 20.14
C ASN A 205 10.03 -8.32 19.86
N ASP A 206 8.75 -8.02 20.16
CA ASP A 206 7.63 -8.91 19.84
C ASP A 206 7.53 -9.14 18.32
N PHE A 207 7.62 -8.06 17.54
CA PHE A 207 7.62 -8.15 16.08
C PHE A 207 8.79 -8.96 15.55
N ILE A 208 10.04 -8.68 15.97
CA ILE A 208 11.22 -9.44 15.52
C ILE A 208 11.07 -10.93 15.83
N LYS A 209 10.59 -11.27 17.03
CA LYS A 209 10.37 -12.66 17.46
C LYS A 209 9.33 -13.37 16.59
N ARG A 210 8.20 -12.72 16.28
CA ARG A 210 7.08 -13.35 15.56
C ARG A 210 7.29 -13.36 14.05
N PHE A 211 7.73 -12.24 13.49
CA PHE A 211 7.89 -12.09 12.04
C PHE A 211 9.17 -12.74 11.50
N GLY A 212 10.20 -12.99 12.32
CA GLY A 212 11.44 -13.62 11.84
C GLY A 212 11.21 -14.98 11.18
N PRO A 213 10.60 -15.95 11.88
CA PRO A 213 10.26 -17.24 11.28
C PRO A 213 9.30 -17.11 10.09
N VAL A 214 8.35 -16.16 10.14
CA VAL A 214 7.44 -15.92 9.00
C VAL A 214 8.22 -15.46 7.78
N MET A 215 9.09 -14.46 7.93
CA MET A 215 9.89 -13.90 6.84
C MET A 215 10.89 -14.91 6.30
N GLN A 216 11.39 -15.84 7.12
CA GLN A 216 12.17 -16.97 6.62
C GLN A 216 11.37 -17.84 5.66
N VAL A 217 10.13 -18.21 6.00
CA VAL A 217 9.26 -18.99 5.09
C VAL A 217 8.98 -18.23 3.80
N PHE A 218 8.75 -16.92 3.87
CA PHE A 218 8.61 -16.08 2.68
C PHE A 218 9.87 -16.14 1.78
N ALA A 219 11.05 -15.97 2.38
CA ALA A 219 12.32 -16.04 1.69
C ALA A 219 12.57 -17.42 1.03
N ASP A 220 12.35 -18.51 1.76
CA ASP A 220 12.51 -19.90 1.27
C ASP A 220 11.56 -20.21 0.09
N ASN A 221 10.45 -19.47 0.02
CA ASN A 221 9.47 -19.58 -1.06
C ASN A 221 9.70 -18.60 -2.21
N GLY A 222 10.68 -17.69 -2.12
CA GLY A 222 10.91 -16.66 -3.13
C GLY A 222 9.73 -15.67 -3.23
N VAL A 223 8.99 -15.51 -2.13
CA VAL A 223 7.82 -14.64 -2.03
C VAL A 223 8.18 -13.44 -1.16
N LYS A 224 7.76 -12.25 -1.59
CA LYS A 224 7.93 -11.00 -0.85
C LYS A 224 6.70 -10.72 -0.01
N PHE A 225 6.90 -10.33 1.25
CA PHE A 225 5.86 -9.77 2.09
C PHE A 225 5.85 -8.25 1.95
N ALA A 226 4.75 -7.72 1.44
CA ALA A 226 4.54 -6.30 1.24
C ALA A 226 3.66 -5.78 2.40
N LYS A 227 4.32 -5.35 3.48
CA LYS A 227 3.67 -4.82 4.67
C LYS A 227 3.01 -3.49 4.33
N GLU A 228 1.69 -3.37 4.50
CA GLU A 228 1.01 -2.09 4.25
C GLU A 228 1.20 -1.13 5.42
N VAL A 229 1.67 0.09 5.14
CA VAL A 229 1.86 1.13 6.17
C VAL A 229 0.52 1.77 6.49
N HIS A 230 0.01 1.49 7.70
CA HIS A 230 -1.36 1.79 8.08
C HIS A 230 -1.41 2.08 9.59
N PRO A 231 -2.36 2.91 10.09
CA PRO A 231 -2.75 2.96 11.50
C PRO A 231 -2.97 1.56 12.09
N THR A 232 -3.00 1.38 13.40
CA THR A 232 -3.06 0.04 14.05
C THR A 232 -1.79 -0.81 13.97
N GLU A 233 -0.91 -0.52 13.02
CA GLU A 233 0.29 -1.32 12.79
C GLU A 233 1.52 -0.85 13.57
N LEU A 234 2.56 -1.68 13.64
CA LEU A 234 3.84 -1.27 14.23
C LEU A 234 4.54 -0.18 13.39
N ILE A 235 4.28 -0.19 12.08
CA ILE A 235 4.80 0.76 11.10
C ILE A 235 3.63 1.56 10.52
N THR A 236 3.50 2.82 10.93
CA THR A 236 2.36 3.70 10.57
C THR A 236 2.77 4.90 9.73
N ASP A 237 4.08 5.15 9.60
CA ASP A 237 4.63 6.33 8.93
C ASP A 237 6.11 6.12 8.57
N ILE A 238 6.76 7.15 8.02
CA ILE A 238 8.20 7.13 7.71
C ILE A 238 9.05 6.89 8.96
N ALA A 239 8.73 7.51 10.09
CA ALA A 239 9.58 7.45 11.29
C ALA A 239 9.61 6.03 11.89
N SER A 240 8.45 5.41 12.03
CA SER A 240 8.27 4.03 12.46
C SER A 240 8.84 3.03 11.45
N ALA A 241 8.68 3.26 10.14
CA ALA A 241 9.31 2.43 9.11
C ALA A 241 10.84 2.44 9.23
N LYS A 242 11.47 3.61 9.36
CA LYS A 242 12.92 3.74 9.58
C LYS A 242 13.35 3.02 10.88
N ARG A 243 12.59 3.16 11.96
CA ARG A 243 12.87 2.49 13.24
C ARG A 243 12.88 0.96 13.08
N VAL A 244 11.80 0.41 12.54
CA VAL A 244 11.62 -1.05 12.45
C VAL A 244 12.62 -1.67 11.47
N LEU A 245 12.88 -1.04 10.31
CA LEU A 245 13.90 -1.55 9.38
C LEU A 245 15.30 -1.58 10.00
N ARG A 246 15.67 -0.57 10.82
CA ARG A 246 16.94 -0.61 11.57
C ARG A 246 16.95 -1.72 12.61
N ARG A 247 15.80 -1.99 13.26
CA ARG A 247 15.68 -3.11 14.20
C ARG A 247 15.79 -4.47 13.50
N ILE A 248 15.23 -4.62 12.30
CA ILE A 248 15.38 -5.81 11.45
C ILE A 248 16.85 -5.99 11.07
N ARG A 249 17.53 -4.95 10.58
CA ARG A 249 18.96 -5.03 10.24
C ARG A 249 19.81 -5.45 11.44
N LYS A 250 19.53 -4.91 12.63
CA LYS A 250 20.17 -5.37 13.87
C LYS A 250 19.83 -6.82 14.22
N ALA A 251 18.60 -7.28 13.96
CA ALA A 251 18.21 -8.67 14.15
C ALA A 251 19.01 -9.61 13.23
N VAL A 252 19.32 -9.18 12.00
CA VAL A 252 20.23 -9.91 11.09
C VAL A 252 21.65 -9.94 11.63
N GLU A 253 22.19 -8.80 12.07
CA GLU A 253 23.53 -8.72 12.69
C GLU A 253 23.68 -9.63 13.92
N ASN A 254 22.59 -9.79 14.69
CA ASN A 254 22.54 -10.67 15.86
C ASN A 254 22.28 -12.15 15.52
N GLY A 255 21.97 -12.49 14.28
CA GLY A 255 21.58 -13.84 13.87
C GLY A 255 20.16 -14.26 14.27
N GLU A 256 19.30 -13.30 14.64
CA GLU A 256 17.87 -13.53 14.92
C GLU A 256 17.06 -13.68 13.62
N TRP A 257 17.46 -12.96 12.56
CA TRP A 257 16.91 -13.03 11.20
C TRP A 257 18.02 -13.36 10.21
N THR A 258 17.67 -13.90 9.05
CA THR A 258 18.61 -14.06 7.93
C THR A 258 18.57 -12.84 7.01
N ALA A 259 19.60 -12.67 6.18
CA ALA A 259 19.62 -11.61 5.17
C ALA A 259 18.51 -11.80 4.13
N GLU A 260 18.19 -13.06 3.80
CA GLU A 260 17.12 -13.42 2.89
C GLU A 260 15.74 -13.10 3.48
N ALA A 261 15.54 -13.36 4.79
CA ALA A 261 14.33 -12.94 5.50
C ALA A 261 14.19 -11.42 5.55
N GLU A 262 15.29 -10.67 5.76
CA GLU A 262 15.28 -9.21 5.64
C GLU A 262 14.90 -8.77 4.22
N ALA A 263 15.40 -9.44 3.19
CA ALA A 263 15.09 -9.14 1.79
C ALA A 263 13.63 -9.45 1.43
N ALA A 264 13.02 -10.46 2.04
CA ALA A 264 11.61 -10.78 1.83
C ALA A 264 10.65 -9.72 2.39
N PHE A 265 11.09 -8.89 3.35
CA PHE A 265 10.25 -7.87 3.98
C PHE A 265 10.32 -6.51 3.26
N GLY A 266 9.19 -6.00 2.80
CA GLY A 266 9.07 -4.67 2.20
C GLY A 266 7.68 -4.08 2.43
N PHE A 267 7.27 -3.19 1.55
CA PHE A 267 6.06 -2.39 1.70
C PHE A 267 5.06 -2.61 0.57
N ASN A 268 3.80 -2.76 0.96
CA ASN A 268 2.66 -2.36 0.13
C ASN A 268 2.46 -0.87 0.39
N TYR A 269 2.70 -0.04 -0.62
CA TYR A 269 2.57 1.40 -0.48
C TYR A 269 1.11 1.80 -0.66
N ASP A 270 0.53 2.41 0.37
CA ASP A 270 -0.80 3.03 0.35
C ASP A 270 -0.69 4.49 0.81
N PRO A 271 -1.07 5.48 -0.01
CA PRO A 271 -0.93 6.89 0.34
C PRO A 271 -2.06 7.44 1.21
N SER A 272 -3.21 6.75 1.29
CA SER A 272 -4.45 7.29 1.84
C SER A 272 -4.30 7.63 3.32
N HIS A 273 -3.65 6.76 4.10
CA HIS A 273 -3.40 6.97 5.52
C HIS A 273 -2.29 7.97 5.80
N LEU A 274 -1.20 7.85 5.04
CA LEU A 274 -0.04 8.72 5.16
C LEU A 274 -0.43 10.19 4.93
N GLY A 275 -1.27 10.46 3.94
CA GLY A 275 -1.72 11.80 3.57
C GLY A 275 -2.43 12.54 4.70
N TYR A 276 -3.51 11.97 5.25
CA TYR A 276 -4.27 12.66 6.30
C TYR A 276 -3.50 12.76 7.63
N GLN A 277 -2.50 11.91 7.86
CA GLN A 277 -1.61 11.99 9.02
C GLN A 277 -0.56 13.11 8.88
N GLY A 278 -0.44 13.75 7.71
CA GLY A 278 0.58 14.75 7.42
C GLY A 278 1.97 14.15 7.14
N VAL A 279 2.03 12.87 6.78
CA VAL A 279 3.27 12.21 6.36
C VAL A 279 3.57 12.58 4.90
N ASP A 280 4.84 12.79 4.58
CA ASP A 280 5.30 12.99 3.20
C ASP A 280 5.23 11.66 2.40
N TYR A 281 4.02 11.33 1.96
CA TYR A 281 3.73 10.06 1.29
C TYR A 281 4.42 9.91 -0.06
N VAL A 282 4.80 11.00 -0.73
CA VAL A 282 5.58 10.93 -1.99
C VAL A 282 7.03 10.55 -1.67
N ASN A 283 7.63 11.21 -0.67
CA ASN A 283 9.00 10.91 -0.28
C ASN A 283 9.14 9.54 0.39
N PHE A 284 8.07 8.97 0.96
CA PHE A 284 8.06 7.58 1.41
C PHE A 284 8.55 6.62 0.31
N ILE A 285 8.02 6.78 -0.91
CA ILE A 285 8.42 5.96 -2.08
C ILE A 285 9.91 6.14 -2.36
N ARG A 286 10.41 7.37 -2.37
CA ARG A 286 11.83 7.66 -2.66
C ARG A 286 12.75 7.11 -1.58
N ILE A 287 12.39 7.23 -0.30
CA ILE A 287 13.21 6.76 0.82
C ILE A 287 13.34 5.23 0.82
N PHE A 288 12.22 4.53 0.63
CA PHE A 288 12.19 3.07 0.79
C PHE A 288 12.30 2.31 -0.53
N GLY A 289 12.03 2.95 -1.66
CA GLY A 289 12.14 2.37 -3.00
C GLY A 289 13.49 2.59 -3.68
N ASP A 290 14.32 3.50 -3.20
CA ASP A 290 15.65 3.70 -3.77
C ASP A 290 16.57 2.50 -3.49
N ALA A 291 16.91 1.75 -4.55
CA ALA A 291 17.83 0.62 -4.52
C ALA A 291 19.27 1.00 -4.15
N LYS A 292 19.60 2.30 -4.10
CA LYS A 292 20.89 2.83 -3.64
C LYS A 292 20.80 3.52 -2.28
N GLY A 293 19.60 3.56 -1.69
CA GLY A 293 19.33 4.27 -0.44
C GLY A 293 19.74 3.51 0.82
N GLU A 294 19.65 4.16 1.99
CA GLU A 294 19.97 3.60 3.32
C GLU A 294 19.23 2.28 3.59
N PHE A 295 18.00 2.17 3.09
CA PHE A 295 17.08 1.07 3.36
C PHE A 295 17.03 0.02 2.25
N ALA A 296 17.87 0.15 1.22
CA ALA A 296 18.01 -0.88 0.20
C ALA A 296 18.46 -2.22 0.80
N VAL A 297 18.12 -3.31 0.13
CA VAL A 297 18.40 -4.67 0.58
C VAL A 297 18.98 -5.52 -0.55
N MET A 298 19.91 -6.41 -0.22
CA MET A 298 20.46 -7.37 -1.18
C MET A 298 19.41 -8.45 -1.48
N GLY A 299 19.00 -8.57 -2.73
CA GLY A 299 18.10 -9.62 -3.19
C GLY A 299 18.83 -10.96 -3.32
N THR A 300 18.04 -12.02 -3.49
CA THR A 300 18.56 -13.38 -3.75
C THR A 300 19.23 -13.50 -5.12
N ASP A 301 19.03 -12.52 -6.01
CA ASP A 301 19.70 -12.37 -7.30
C ASP A 301 21.08 -11.68 -7.19
N GLY A 302 21.49 -11.25 -5.99
CA GLY A 302 22.77 -10.58 -5.76
C GLY A 302 22.77 -9.10 -6.17
N ALA A 303 21.62 -8.50 -6.45
CA ALA A 303 21.47 -7.07 -6.71
C ALA A 303 20.86 -6.33 -5.50
N MET A 304 21.11 -5.03 -5.39
CA MET A 304 20.43 -4.18 -4.41
C MET A 304 19.04 -3.80 -4.91
N HIS A 305 18.03 -3.91 -4.04
CA HIS A 305 16.63 -3.61 -4.34
C HIS A 305 16.05 -2.60 -3.36
N GLY A 306 15.12 -1.78 -3.87
CA GLY A 306 14.20 -1.02 -3.03
C GLY A 306 13.13 -1.92 -2.42
N ARG A 307 12.44 -1.41 -1.41
CA ARG A 307 11.43 -2.12 -0.60
C ARG A 307 9.98 -1.79 -0.96
N ILE A 308 9.70 -1.05 -2.05
CA ILE A 308 8.33 -0.88 -2.54
C ILE A 308 7.99 -2.10 -3.41
N TYR A 309 7.24 -3.05 -2.83
CA TYR A 309 6.93 -4.34 -3.46
C TYR A 309 5.56 -4.37 -4.12
N HIS A 310 4.65 -3.55 -3.64
CA HIS A 310 3.32 -3.40 -4.19
C HIS A 310 2.81 -1.97 -3.96
N VAL A 311 1.80 -1.56 -4.73
CA VAL A 311 1.20 -0.22 -4.65
C VAL A 311 -0.31 -0.35 -4.65
N HIS A 312 -0.92 0.20 -3.61
CA HIS A 312 -2.33 0.52 -3.55
C HIS A 312 -2.58 1.96 -4.01
N MET A 313 -3.46 2.09 -5.00
CA MET A 313 -4.09 3.33 -5.40
C MET A 313 -5.35 3.48 -4.54
N LYS A 314 -5.19 4.06 -3.36
CA LYS A 314 -6.28 4.39 -2.43
C LYS A 314 -6.27 5.88 -2.16
N ASP A 315 -7.43 6.52 -2.19
CA ASP A 315 -7.52 7.97 -2.05
C ASP A 315 -8.25 8.33 -0.75
N ALA A 316 -7.85 9.46 -0.19
CA ALA A 316 -8.45 10.02 1.00
C ALA A 316 -8.60 11.52 0.80
N TYR A 317 -9.77 12.03 1.18
CA TYR A 317 -9.93 13.44 1.42
C TYR A 317 -9.51 13.75 2.85
N TRP A 318 -8.81 14.85 3.04
CA TRP A 318 -8.63 15.49 4.35
C TRP A 318 -8.83 17.00 4.21
N MET A 319 -9.29 17.61 5.29
CA MET A 319 -9.69 19.00 5.27
C MET A 319 -8.51 19.95 5.17
N SER A 320 -8.58 20.88 4.19
CA SER A 320 -7.52 21.87 3.91
C SER A 320 -7.70 23.20 4.66
N GLY A 321 -8.50 23.24 5.74
CA GLY A 321 -8.82 24.46 6.48
C GLY A 321 -9.20 24.22 7.96
N PRO A 322 -9.30 25.29 8.78
CA PRO A 322 -9.34 25.19 10.26
C PRO A 322 -10.72 24.83 10.85
N HIS A 323 -11.62 24.23 10.08
CA HIS A 323 -13.03 24.09 10.48
C HIS A 323 -13.51 22.65 10.33
N GLY A 324 -13.47 21.87 11.41
CA GLY A 324 -14.06 20.54 11.49
C GLY A 324 -14.46 20.23 12.92
N GLU A 325 -15.55 19.48 13.11
CA GLU A 325 -16.00 19.03 14.44
C GLU A 325 -15.07 17.95 15.00
N ALA A 326 -14.59 17.05 14.14
CA ALA A 326 -13.58 16.05 14.47
C ALA A 326 -12.20 16.42 13.91
N GLY A 327 -11.15 16.04 14.65
CA GLY A 327 -9.78 15.98 14.17
C GLY A 327 -9.43 14.61 13.57
N VAL A 328 -8.13 14.37 13.36
CA VAL A 328 -7.59 13.12 12.76
C VAL A 328 -8.09 11.85 13.46
N PHE A 329 -8.29 11.87 14.78
CA PHE A 329 -8.75 10.73 15.58
C PHE A 329 -10.28 10.58 15.67
N GLY A 330 -11.06 11.43 14.99
CA GLY A 330 -12.50 11.53 15.23
C GLY A 330 -13.37 10.41 14.64
N THR A 331 -12.82 9.54 13.79
CA THR A 331 -13.57 8.44 13.15
C THR A 331 -14.17 7.45 14.16
N GLY A 332 -13.52 7.26 15.32
CA GLY A 332 -14.03 6.42 16.39
C GLY A 332 -15.25 7.01 17.13
N VAL A 333 -15.46 8.32 17.05
CA VAL A 333 -16.58 9.01 17.73
C VAL A 333 -17.74 9.26 16.78
N ASN A 334 -17.45 9.77 15.59
CA ASN A 334 -18.47 10.15 14.60
C ASN A 334 -18.93 8.98 13.72
N GLY A 335 -18.23 7.84 13.80
CA GLY A 335 -18.41 6.73 12.88
C GLY A 335 -17.64 6.92 11.58
N PHE A 336 -17.33 5.78 10.96
CA PHE A 336 -16.66 5.73 9.68
C PHE A 336 -17.54 6.29 8.55
N GLY A 337 -16.96 7.06 7.63
CA GLY A 337 -17.71 7.67 6.53
C GLY A 337 -18.52 8.92 6.89
N SER A 338 -18.53 9.35 8.16
CA SER A 338 -19.25 10.55 8.58
C SER A 338 -18.68 11.81 7.92
N GLY A 339 -19.57 12.65 7.40
CA GLY A 339 -19.21 13.95 6.81
C GLY A 339 -18.59 14.94 7.81
N ASN A 340 -18.71 14.66 9.11
CA ASN A 340 -18.12 15.49 10.18
C ASN A 340 -16.66 15.09 10.49
N ASN A 341 -16.13 14.03 9.87
CA ASN A 341 -14.74 13.63 10.05
C ASN A 341 -13.76 14.57 9.35
N TYR A 342 -12.59 14.78 9.96
CA TYR A 342 -11.47 15.54 9.35
C TYR A 342 -11.03 14.95 8.00
N TRP A 343 -11.15 13.63 7.87
CA TRP A 343 -10.77 12.87 6.69
C TRP A 343 -11.80 11.78 6.42
N ASN A 344 -11.91 11.35 5.16
CA ASN A 344 -12.66 10.17 4.74
C ASN A 344 -11.98 9.56 3.51
N PHE A 345 -12.04 8.24 3.35
CA PHE A 345 -11.66 7.62 2.08
C PHE A 345 -12.62 8.05 0.97
N ARG A 346 -12.05 8.17 -0.23
CA ARG A 346 -12.79 8.51 -1.43
C ARG A 346 -12.33 7.64 -2.59
N SER A 347 -13.19 7.54 -3.59
CA SER A 347 -12.82 6.91 -4.85
C SER A 347 -11.58 7.59 -5.44
N VAL A 348 -10.69 6.81 -6.06
CA VAL A 348 -9.42 7.31 -6.60
C VAL A 348 -9.65 8.47 -7.57
N GLY A 349 -8.97 9.60 -7.31
CA GLY A 349 -9.09 10.84 -8.09
C GLY A 349 -10.15 11.82 -7.54
N ARG A 350 -10.79 11.51 -6.41
CA ARG A 350 -11.80 12.38 -5.76
C ARG A 350 -11.39 12.89 -4.37
N GLY A 351 -10.25 12.46 -3.85
CA GLY A 351 -9.68 12.91 -2.58
C GLY A 351 -8.61 13.98 -2.75
N SER A 352 -7.64 13.95 -1.83
CA SER A 352 -6.59 14.95 -1.67
C SER A 352 -5.19 14.39 -1.97
N VAL A 353 -5.07 13.11 -2.31
CA VAL A 353 -3.80 12.48 -2.67
C VAL A 353 -3.28 13.01 -4.01
N ASN A 354 -2.01 13.42 -4.04
CA ASN A 354 -1.34 13.86 -5.27
C ASN A 354 -0.75 12.67 -6.03
N PHE A 355 -1.57 12.02 -6.85
CA PHE A 355 -1.14 10.85 -7.62
C PHE A 355 -0.13 11.13 -8.72
N GLU A 356 -0.09 12.35 -9.27
CA GLU A 356 0.92 12.76 -10.25
C GLU A 356 2.34 12.63 -9.67
N GLU A 357 2.54 13.15 -8.46
CA GLU A 357 3.83 13.05 -7.78
C GLU A 357 4.16 11.62 -7.33
N ILE A 358 3.14 10.82 -6.99
CA ILE A 358 3.31 9.39 -6.70
C ILE A 358 3.84 8.66 -7.92
N LEU A 359 3.23 8.84 -9.10
CA LEU A 359 3.67 8.16 -10.32
C LEU A 359 5.07 8.58 -10.74
N ARG A 360 5.44 9.85 -10.55
CA ARG A 360 6.81 10.33 -10.74
C ARG A 360 7.78 9.66 -9.78
N ALA A 361 7.44 9.57 -8.49
CA ALA A 361 8.27 8.86 -7.53
C ALA A 361 8.40 7.35 -7.83
N LEU A 362 7.33 6.70 -8.31
CA LEU A 362 7.36 5.31 -8.77
C LEU A 362 8.24 5.14 -10.02
N ASN A 363 8.24 6.13 -10.92
CA ASN A 363 9.15 6.18 -12.06
C ASN A 363 10.61 6.37 -11.60
N ASP A 364 10.86 7.26 -10.64
CA ASP A 364 12.21 7.52 -10.07
C ASP A 364 12.84 6.24 -9.52
N ILE A 365 12.05 5.39 -8.84
CA ILE A 365 12.52 4.12 -8.26
C ILE A 365 12.43 2.93 -9.23
N GLY A 366 11.99 3.15 -10.47
CA GLY A 366 11.84 2.10 -11.47
C GLY A 366 10.76 1.06 -11.16
N TYR A 367 9.75 1.37 -10.36
CA TYR A 367 8.69 0.42 -10.02
C TYR A 367 7.86 0.03 -11.26
N LYS A 368 7.81 -1.28 -11.56
CA LYS A 368 7.09 -1.89 -12.68
C LYS A 368 5.92 -2.79 -12.26
N GLY A 369 5.63 -2.86 -10.96
CA GLY A 369 4.48 -3.61 -10.44
C GLY A 369 3.13 -2.97 -10.83
N PRO A 370 2.01 -3.63 -10.52
CA PRO A 370 0.69 -3.09 -10.79
C PRO A 370 0.39 -1.84 -9.96
N LEU A 371 -0.51 -1.01 -10.48
CA LEU A 371 -1.25 0.00 -9.74
C LEU A 371 -2.59 -0.62 -9.31
N SER A 372 -2.66 -1.13 -8.08
CA SER A 372 -3.85 -1.84 -7.61
C SER A 372 -4.79 -0.90 -6.88
N VAL A 373 -6.00 -0.71 -7.39
CA VAL A 373 -7.01 0.12 -6.75
C VAL A 373 -7.56 -0.58 -5.51
N GLU A 374 -7.39 0.02 -4.32
CA GLU A 374 -8.20 -0.32 -3.16
C GLU A 374 -9.34 0.70 -3.08
N TRP A 375 -10.54 0.27 -3.44
CA TRP A 375 -11.68 1.18 -3.54
C TRP A 375 -12.44 1.24 -2.22
N GLU A 376 -12.58 2.46 -1.68
CA GLU A 376 -13.37 2.72 -0.48
C GLU A 376 -13.94 4.14 -0.51
N ASP A 377 -15.27 4.26 -0.55
CA ASP A 377 -15.97 5.55 -0.49
C ASP A 377 -17.41 5.37 0.02
N ASN A 378 -17.68 5.83 1.24
CA ASN A 378 -19.00 5.74 1.86
C ASN A 378 -20.04 6.66 1.18
N GLY A 379 -19.59 7.65 0.41
CA GLY A 379 -20.44 8.62 -0.29
C GLY A 379 -20.71 8.28 -1.75
N MET A 380 -20.18 7.17 -2.27
CA MET A 380 -20.23 6.84 -3.70
C MET A 380 -20.65 5.38 -3.94
N GLN A 381 -21.35 5.13 -5.05
CA GLN A 381 -21.75 3.79 -5.45
C GLN A 381 -20.53 3.00 -5.98
N ARG A 382 -20.30 1.79 -5.47
CA ARG A 382 -19.07 1.01 -5.69
C ARG A 382 -18.71 0.74 -7.16
N TRP A 383 -19.67 0.40 -8.00
CA TRP A 383 -19.42 0.11 -9.42
C TRP A 383 -19.02 1.36 -10.20
N GLN A 384 -19.68 2.48 -9.91
CA GLN A 384 -19.29 3.77 -10.48
C GLN A 384 -17.89 4.16 -10.00
N GLY A 385 -17.61 3.98 -8.70
CA GLY A 385 -16.32 4.33 -8.12
C GLY A 385 -15.15 3.49 -8.66
N LEU A 386 -15.32 2.17 -8.77
CA LEU A 386 -14.33 1.29 -9.42
C LEU A 386 -14.11 1.67 -10.89
N ALA A 387 -15.16 1.93 -11.65
CA ALA A 387 -15.03 2.36 -13.04
C ALA A 387 -14.25 3.67 -13.18
N GLU A 388 -14.56 4.67 -12.34
CA GLU A 388 -13.84 5.95 -12.33
C GLU A 388 -12.38 5.79 -11.90
N SER A 389 -12.12 4.94 -10.91
CA SER A 389 -10.76 4.67 -10.43
C SER A 389 -9.93 3.97 -11.50
N CYS A 390 -10.51 3.01 -12.22
CA CYS A 390 -9.87 2.37 -13.38
C CYS A 390 -9.49 3.40 -14.44
N ILE A 391 -10.46 4.22 -14.87
CA ILE A 391 -10.25 5.27 -15.87
C ILE A 391 -9.14 6.22 -15.43
N TYR A 392 -9.21 6.69 -14.18
CA TYR A 392 -8.24 7.62 -13.63
C TYR A 392 -6.82 7.04 -13.65
N CYS A 393 -6.60 5.82 -13.15
CA CYS A 393 -5.30 5.17 -13.18
C CYS A 393 -4.74 5.03 -14.60
N HIS A 394 -5.58 4.71 -15.59
CA HIS A 394 -5.16 4.65 -17.00
C HIS A 394 -4.83 6.03 -17.58
N ASP A 395 -5.52 7.10 -17.15
CA ASP A 395 -5.29 8.46 -17.63
C ASP A 395 -3.99 9.07 -17.12
N ILE A 396 -3.63 8.76 -15.87
CA ILE A 396 -2.47 9.37 -15.22
C ILE A 396 -1.18 8.55 -15.37
N ASP A 397 -1.24 7.24 -15.61
CA ASP A 397 -0.03 6.42 -15.75
C ASP A 397 0.72 6.73 -17.05
N PHE A 398 2.04 6.87 -16.94
CA PHE A 398 2.94 7.08 -18.06
C PHE A 398 4.31 6.47 -17.80
N MET A 399 4.97 6.03 -18.86
CA MET A 399 6.36 5.59 -18.78
C MET A 399 7.31 6.78 -18.71
N PRO A 400 8.41 6.67 -17.95
CA PRO A 400 9.43 7.71 -17.94
C PRO A 400 10.07 7.85 -19.32
N SER A 401 10.57 9.06 -19.62
CA SER A 401 11.38 9.32 -20.82
C SER A 401 12.61 8.42 -20.84
N ASP A 402 12.88 7.79 -21.98
CA ASP A 402 14.11 7.05 -22.29
C ASP A 402 15.24 7.96 -22.79
N ILE A 403 14.92 9.23 -23.04
CA ILE A 403 15.85 10.24 -23.53
C ILE A 403 16.41 11.06 -22.37
N ALA A 404 17.74 11.20 -22.33
CA ALA A 404 18.41 12.26 -21.59
C ALA A 404 18.18 13.59 -22.34
N PHE A 405 17.27 14.42 -21.83
CA PHE A 405 16.79 15.62 -22.54
C PHE A 405 17.92 16.54 -23.04
N ASP A 406 18.93 16.80 -22.21
CA ASP A 406 20.07 17.66 -22.58
C ASP A 406 20.94 17.05 -23.69
N ALA A 407 20.98 15.72 -23.78
CA ALA A 407 21.76 14.99 -24.76
C ALA A 407 21.23 15.22 -26.20
N GLN A 408 19.94 15.57 -26.33
CA GLN A 408 19.37 15.99 -27.62
C GLN A 408 19.93 17.32 -28.13
N PHE A 409 20.53 18.15 -27.28
CA PHE A 409 21.15 19.42 -27.66
C PHE A 409 22.67 19.30 -27.85
N ASP A 410 23.25 18.15 -27.50
CA ASP A 410 24.65 17.86 -27.72
C ASP A 410 24.88 17.59 -29.21
N LYS A 411 25.67 18.47 -29.86
CA LYS A 411 25.93 18.38 -31.30
C LYS A 411 26.70 17.12 -31.70
N GLU A 412 27.51 16.56 -30.80
CA GLU A 412 28.22 15.31 -31.04
C GLU A 412 27.28 14.11 -30.94
N GLU A 413 26.35 14.11 -29.99
CA GLU A 413 25.27 13.11 -29.96
C GLU A 413 24.31 13.23 -31.15
N GLN A 414 23.93 14.45 -31.53
CA GLN A 414 23.13 14.68 -32.75
C GLN A 414 23.83 14.12 -34.00
N ALA A 415 25.14 14.36 -34.14
CA ALA A 415 25.92 13.82 -35.26
C ALA A 415 26.06 12.30 -35.20
N ARG A 416 26.24 11.70 -34.00
CA ARG A 416 26.28 10.24 -33.81
C ARG A 416 24.94 9.59 -34.15
N ALA A 417 23.84 10.16 -33.68
CA ALA A 417 22.49 9.68 -33.98
C ALA A 417 22.17 9.79 -35.48
N ALA A 418 22.58 10.89 -36.13
CA ALA A 418 22.43 11.07 -37.58
C ALA A 418 23.26 10.05 -38.39
N ALA A 419 24.48 9.75 -37.96
CA ALA A 419 25.33 8.74 -38.59
C ALA A 419 24.74 7.32 -38.46
N PHE A 420 24.23 6.98 -37.27
CA PHE A 420 23.56 5.69 -37.03
C PHE A 420 22.28 5.55 -37.88
N ALA A 421 21.50 6.62 -38.02
CA ALA A 421 20.32 6.65 -38.88
C ALA A 421 20.68 6.48 -40.37
N SER A 422 21.79 7.07 -40.84
CA SER A 422 22.26 6.90 -42.22
C SER A 422 22.76 5.48 -42.52
N GLU A 423 23.44 4.82 -41.57
CA GLU A 423 23.88 3.43 -41.74
C GLU A 423 22.70 2.45 -41.76
N ALA A 424 21.62 2.76 -41.03
CA ALA A 424 20.39 1.95 -41.05
C ALA A 424 19.60 2.09 -42.37
N THR A 425 19.70 3.23 -43.06
CA THR A 425 19.06 3.44 -44.38
C THR A 425 19.86 2.87 -45.55
N ASP A 426 21.18 2.71 -45.40
CA ASP A 426 22.05 2.13 -46.44
C ASP A 426 22.04 0.59 -46.45
N GLY A 427 21.35 -0.05 -45.50
CA GLY A 427 21.20 -1.51 -45.39
C GLY A 427 20.07 -2.13 -46.23
N ASP A 428 19.14 -1.33 -46.75
CA ASP A 428 17.98 -1.78 -47.54
C ASP A 428 17.96 -1.07 -48.90
N GLY A 429 18.80 -1.51 -49.84
CA GLY A 429 18.72 -0.99 -51.21
C GLY A 429 19.92 -1.29 -52.08
N ASN A 430 20.11 -2.54 -52.47
CA ASN A 430 20.92 -2.82 -53.65
C ASN A 430 20.22 -3.83 -54.57
N GLY A 431 19.60 -3.29 -55.62
CA GLY A 431 18.93 -4.06 -56.67
C GLY A 431 18.32 -3.16 -57.74
N GLU A 432 19.16 -2.76 -58.71
CA GLU A 432 18.81 -2.34 -60.08
C GLU A 432 18.07 -0.98 -60.20
N GLY A 433 18.37 -0.03 -61.08
CA GLY A 433 19.15 0.02 -62.32
C GLY A 433 18.46 1.03 -63.26
N GLU A 434 19.23 1.99 -63.77
CA GLU A 434 19.02 2.80 -64.99
C GLU A 434 18.07 4.04 -65.01
N ASP A 435 18.74 5.18 -65.27
CA ASP A 435 18.44 6.27 -66.21
C ASP A 435 17.05 6.92 -66.30
N SER A 436 16.98 8.22 -65.96
CA SER A 436 16.95 9.28 -66.99
C SER A 436 16.82 10.68 -66.36
N ALA A 437 17.58 11.61 -66.93
CA ALA A 437 17.63 13.01 -66.56
C ALA A 437 16.38 13.79 -66.98
N THR A 438 15.93 14.74 -66.15
CA THR A 438 15.58 16.11 -66.61
C THR A 438 15.65 17.12 -65.47
N ASP A 439 16.35 18.18 -65.83
CA ASP A 439 16.56 19.52 -65.27
C ASP A 439 15.29 20.25 -64.81
N SER A 440 15.33 20.90 -63.63
CA SER A 440 14.81 22.27 -63.46
C SER A 440 15.13 22.83 -62.07
N ALA A 441 16.03 23.80 -62.05
CA ALA A 441 16.33 24.68 -60.93
C ALA A 441 15.13 25.59 -60.57
N VAL A 442 14.89 25.81 -59.28
CA VAL A 442 14.30 27.06 -58.77
C VAL A 442 15.02 27.48 -57.50
N ALA A 443 15.44 28.74 -57.50
CA ALA A 443 16.33 29.39 -56.58
C ALA A 443 15.69 29.76 -55.24
N THR A 444 16.53 29.75 -54.21
CA THR A 444 16.43 30.54 -52.99
C THR A 444 16.52 32.05 -53.30
N PRO A 445 15.93 32.91 -52.45
CA PRO A 445 16.53 34.19 -52.16
C PRO A 445 16.96 34.27 -50.69
N ALA A 446 18.18 34.76 -50.53
CA ALA A 446 18.80 35.11 -49.28
C ALA A 446 18.39 36.52 -48.80
N ALA A 447 18.39 36.66 -47.47
CA ALA A 447 18.95 37.76 -46.67
C ALA A 447 18.53 39.23 -46.89
N SER A 448 18.10 39.85 -45.78
CA SER A 448 18.28 41.27 -45.32
C SER A 448 17.03 41.61 -44.48
N GLU A 449 17.01 42.13 -43.26
CA GLU A 449 17.91 42.98 -42.47
C GLU A 449 17.32 43.03 -41.04
N GLU A 450 18.17 43.14 -40.02
CA GLU A 450 17.88 43.62 -38.66
C GLU A 450 18.89 44.76 -38.36
N PRO A 451 18.75 45.59 -37.31
CA PRO A 451 17.56 45.94 -36.51
C PRO A 451 17.46 47.47 -36.23
N GLU A 452 16.30 47.95 -35.76
CA GLU A 452 16.23 49.22 -35.01
C GLU A 452 15.39 49.06 -33.73
N THR A 453 16.05 49.30 -32.59
CA THR A 453 15.47 49.59 -31.28
C THR A 453 14.92 51.03 -31.24
N PRO A 454 13.98 51.36 -30.34
CA PRO A 454 14.45 52.15 -29.19
C PRO A 454 13.75 51.89 -27.83
N SER A 455 14.58 52.13 -26.80
CA SER A 455 14.33 52.83 -25.53
C SER A 455 13.33 52.31 -24.48
N GLU A 456 13.93 51.93 -23.35
CA GLU A 456 13.69 52.44 -21.98
C GLU A 456 12.26 52.49 -21.41
N GLY A 457 12.06 51.73 -20.32
CA GLY A 457 10.92 51.87 -19.42
C GLY A 457 10.97 50.82 -18.31
N GLY A 458 11.93 50.93 -17.39
CA GLY A 458 11.94 50.12 -16.17
C GLY A 458 11.08 50.73 -15.08
N VAL A 459 10.25 49.94 -14.38
CA VAL A 459 9.92 50.15 -12.96
C VAL A 459 9.75 48.79 -12.27
N GLN A 460 10.20 48.80 -11.02
CA GLN A 460 10.56 47.73 -10.09
C GLN A 460 9.43 46.86 -9.52
N ARG A 461 9.90 45.69 -9.07
CA ARG A 461 9.29 44.71 -8.15
C ARG A 461 9.08 45.33 -6.77
N ASN A 462 8.01 44.94 -6.06
CA ASN A 462 7.80 45.27 -4.66
C ASN A 462 7.35 44.06 -3.84
N ALA A 463 8.18 43.69 -2.87
CA ALA A 463 7.84 43.15 -1.54
C ALA A 463 9.16 43.08 -0.73
N PRO A 464 9.16 43.06 0.62
CA PRO A 464 8.22 43.62 1.60
C PRO A 464 8.96 44.59 2.56
N ALA A 465 8.21 45.30 3.42
CA ALA A 465 8.78 46.13 4.48
C ALA A 465 8.43 45.54 5.86
N GLU A 466 9.45 45.09 6.57
CA GLU A 466 9.48 45.03 8.04
C GLU A 466 10.14 46.30 8.58
N ALA A 467 9.63 46.78 9.72
CA ALA A 467 10.38 47.24 10.90
C ALA A 467 9.58 48.31 11.65
N GLY A 468 9.50 48.20 12.99
CA GLY A 468 9.20 49.37 13.80
C GLY A 468 8.56 49.09 15.16
N ASP A 469 9.38 48.60 16.08
CA ASP A 469 9.18 48.49 17.53
C ASP A 469 8.87 49.85 18.21
N GLY A 470 8.18 49.80 19.35
CA GLY A 470 7.83 50.97 20.17
C GLY A 470 6.82 50.62 21.26
N GLY A 471 7.31 50.13 22.39
CA GLY A 471 6.49 49.50 23.43
C GLY A 471 5.82 50.38 24.50
N SER A 472 5.21 49.64 25.43
CA SER A 472 5.02 49.91 26.87
C SER A 472 3.95 50.92 27.30
N THR A 473 2.81 50.43 27.86
CA THR A 473 2.53 50.32 29.32
C THR A 473 1.04 50.05 29.59
N THR A 474 0.79 49.13 30.53
CA THR A 474 -0.30 49.11 31.55
C THR A 474 -1.76 49.28 31.12
N ASP A 475 -2.58 48.24 31.31
CA ASP A 475 -3.57 48.21 32.41
C ASP A 475 -4.41 46.93 32.35
N THR A 476 -4.27 46.13 33.41
CA THR A 476 -5.14 45.02 33.76
C THR A 476 -6.18 45.51 34.76
N GLU A 477 -7.46 45.38 34.45
CA GLU A 477 -8.51 45.23 35.48
C GLU A 477 -9.54 44.16 35.09
N PRO A 478 -10.04 43.38 36.06
CA PRO A 478 -10.88 42.20 35.84
C PRO A 478 -12.37 42.51 36.00
N LEU A 479 -13.23 41.67 35.42
CA LEU A 479 -14.68 41.64 35.69
C LEU A 479 -15.10 40.31 36.35
N PRO A 480 -16.20 40.30 37.12
CA PRO A 480 -16.22 39.69 38.45
C PRO A 480 -16.78 38.27 38.51
N ALA A 481 -16.38 37.57 39.57
CA ALA A 481 -16.94 36.31 40.04
C ALA A 481 -18.36 36.49 40.62
N GLN A 482 -19.23 35.51 40.39
CA GLN A 482 -20.38 35.24 41.24
C GLN A 482 -20.24 33.85 41.85
N ASP A 483 -20.25 33.83 43.18
CA ASP A 483 -20.28 32.65 44.03
C ASP A 483 -21.66 31.98 44.05
N GLY A 484 -21.65 30.65 44.10
CA GLY A 484 -22.78 29.80 44.50
C GLY A 484 -22.29 28.35 44.72
N PRO A 485 -22.68 27.67 45.82
CA PRO A 485 -21.76 26.79 46.53
C PRO A 485 -21.75 25.32 46.10
N VAL A 486 -20.61 24.71 46.43
CA VAL A 486 -20.25 23.29 46.35
C VAL A 486 -20.94 22.48 47.44
N ALA A 487 -21.41 21.28 47.09
CA ALA A 487 -21.55 20.17 48.03
C ALA A 487 -21.01 18.89 47.37
N SER A 488 -19.92 18.36 47.93
CA SER A 488 -19.36 17.04 47.64
C SER A 488 -19.33 16.22 48.93
N ALA A 489 -19.80 14.97 48.87
CA ALA A 489 -19.46 13.89 49.81
C ALA A 489 -19.71 12.56 49.07
N THR A 490 -18.65 11.85 48.61
CA THR A 490 -18.08 10.60 49.20
C THR A 490 -19.04 9.40 49.19
N THR A 491 -18.71 8.14 48.89
CA THR A 491 -17.55 7.37 48.37
C THR A 491 -18.04 5.90 48.32
N ALA A 492 -17.51 5.11 47.37
CA ALA A 492 -17.35 3.63 47.40
C ALA A 492 -18.67 2.79 47.33
N THR A 493 -18.74 1.59 46.74
CA THR A 493 -17.78 0.48 46.56
C THR A 493 -18.27 -0.48 45.46
N ASP A 494 -17.29 -1.16 44.86
CA ASP A 494 -17.21 -2.32 43.95
C ASP A 494 -18.22 -3.49 44.12
N PRO A 495 -18.58 -4.25 43.06
CA PRO A 495 -19.17 -5.58 43.18
C PRO A 495 -18.25 -6.69 42.63
N SER A 496 -17.83 -7.60 43.51
CA SER A 496 -17.26 -8.90 43.13
C SER A 496 -18.06 -10.06 43.75
N ALA A 497 -18.49 -10.96 42.87
CA ALA A 497 -18.48 -12.44 42.98
C ALA A 497 -19.28 -13.22 44.06
N GLU A 498 -20.11 -14.11 43.51
CA GLU A 498 -20.32 -15.54 43.86
C GLU A 498 -20.98 -15.95 45.20
N CYS A 499 -22.08 -16.74 45.13
CA CYS A 499 -22.04 -18.21 45.16
C CYS A 499 -23.42 -18.87 45.48
N SER A 500 -23.75 -19.91 44.71
CA SER A 500 -24.61 -21.08 45.03
C SER A 500 -26.13 -20.86 45.20
N THR A 501 -27.04 -21.81 44.94
CA THR A 501 -27.14 -23.10 44.24
C THR A 501 -28.62 -23.46 44.31
N ASP A 502 -29.13 -24.07 43.24
CA ASP A 502 -30.12 -25.16 43.23
C ASP A 502 -31.57 -24.88 43.74
N GLN A 503 -32.55 -24.99 42.84
CA GLN A 503 -33.69 -25.90 43.00
C GLN A 503 -34.53 -26.00 41.71
N GLY A 504 -34.39 -27.13 41.03
CA GLY A 504 -35.49 -28.03 40.60
C GLY A 504 -36.63 -27.55 39.69
N LYS A 505 -36.52 -27.90 38.39
CA LYS A 505 -37.41 -28.79 37.60
C LYS A 505 -38.88 -28.35 37.27
N PRO A 506 -39.56 -28.99 36.28
CA PRO A 506 -39.72 -28.41 34.94
C PRO A 506 -41.19 -28.31 34.47
N GLU A 507 -41.41 -27.61 33.34
CA GLU A 507 -42.26 -28.03 32.22
C GLU A 507 -41.85 -27.28 30.94
#